data_AF-A0A8J5GY52-F1
#
_entry.id   AF-A0A8J5GY52-F1
#
_cell.length_a   1.000
_cell.length_b   1.000
_cell.length_c   1.000
_cell.angle_alpha   90.00
_cell.angle_beta   90.00
_cell.angle_gamma   90.00
#
_symmetry.space_group_name_H-M   'P 1'
#
loop_
_entity.id
_entity.type
_entity.pdbx_description
1 polymer ?
#
loop_
_entity_poly.entity_id
_entity_poly.type
_entity_poly.pdbx_seq_one_letter_code
_entity_poly.pdbx_strand_id
1 'polypeptide(L)'
;MPKKSRAVSMDEPTIAEKLSSLEMVNEEKLEDKPISEPAATVDPPRADSLHVLLRQALRADDRSLLLECLHEKDEKVIAKSISHLNPASVAKLLEHLSFMADSRGAVMICVLVWIRTLLCHKASSIMLQESSLRTLNSLYQLLESRTSTYGSAVQLSCSLDLLLFNNANDETDDEGTEQPEPIIYENSDDEESEDAIGAEEEEGTDTEGLGDVTDAHESDESDVMQE
;
A
#
# COMPACT_ATOMS: atom_id res chain seq x y z
N MET A 1 13.76 86.61 11.79
CA MET A 1 14.14 86.01 10.48
C MET A 1 15.56 85.44 10.63
N PRO A 2 15.96 84.32 9.97
CA PRO A 2 15.27 83.50 8.99
C PRO A 2 15.17 82.00 9.38
N LYS A 3 14.51 81.23 8.50
CA LYS A 3 13.99 79.87 8.64
C LYS A 3 15.02 78.85 8.12
N LYS A 4 15.14 77.67 8.75
CA LYS A 4 15.82 76.51 8.15
C LYS A 4 14.79 75.43 7.80
N SER A 5 14.49 75.36 6.51
CA SER A 5 13.61 74.39 5.87
C SER A 5 14.22 72.98 5.92
N ARG A 6 13.37 72.03 6.28
CA ARG A 6 13.57 70.58 6.22
C ARG A 6 13.68 70.13 4.76
N ALA A 7 14.85 69.64 4.35
CA ALA A 7 15.01 68.94 3.08
C ALA A 7 14.74 67.45 3.32
N VAL A 8 13.61 66.96 2.80
CA VAL A 8 13.33 65.54 2.66
C VAL A 8 14.08 65.07 1.41
N SER A 9 15.08 64.20 1.58
CA SER A 9 15.75 63.52 0.48
C SER A 9 14.83 62.42 -0.02
N MET A 10 14.19 62.63 -1.18
CA MET A 10 13.51 61.59 -1.94
C MET A 10 14.38 61.25 -3.15
N ASP A 11 15.35 60.38 -2.93
CA ASP A 11 16.07 59.69 -4.00
C ASP A 11 16.05 58.20 -3.64
N GLU A 12 14.88 57.59 -3.79
CA GLU A 12 14.76 56.13 -3.84
C GLU A 12 14.62 55.74 -5.31
N PRO A 13 15.57 54.97 -5.88
CA PRO A 13 15.54 54.62 -7.29
C PRO A 13 14.32 53.77 -7.60
N THR A 14 13.68 54.06 -8.74
CA THR A 14 12.43 53.42 -9.12
C THR A 14 12.70 51.94 -9.47
N ILE A 15 11.74 51.05 -9.24
CA ILE A 15 11.86 49.60 -9.51
C ILE A 15 12.34 49.32 -10.96
N ALA A 16 12.01 50.20 -11.91
CA ALA A 16 12.49 50.16 -13.29
C ALA A 16 14.03 50.31 -13.40
N GLU A 17 14.66 51.20 -12.64
CA GLU A 17 16.13 51.36 -12.62
C GLU A 17 16.82 50.16 -11.96
N LYS A 18 16.17 49.55 -10.96
CA LYS A 18 16.66 48.31 -10.34
C LYS A 18 16.65 47.14 -11.32
N LEU A 19 15.62 47.03 -12.17
CA LEU A 19 15.54 45.98 -13.20
C LEU A 19 16.61 46.19 -14.28
N SER A 20 16.82 47.42 -14.73
CA SER A 20 17.87 47.74 -15.72
C SER A 20 19.28 47.46 -15.19
N SER A 21 19.53 47.72 -13.90
CA SER A 21 20.81 47.35 -13.26
C SER A 21 21.04 45.84 -13.16
N LEU A 22 19.99 45.02 -13.09
CA LEU A 22 20.14 43.56 -13.13
C LEU A 22 20.40 43.05 -14.55
N GLU A 23 19.79 43.66 -15.56
CA GLU A 23 19.95 43.25 -16.96
C GLU A 23 21.38 43.46 -17.46
N MET A 24 22.06 44.53 -17.01
CA MET A 24 23.46 44.79 -17.36
C MET A 24 24.49 43.88 -16.66
N VAL A 25 24.14 43.25 -15.54
CA VAL A 25 25.07 42.36 -14.80
C VAL A 25 25.11 40.95 -15.41
N ASN A 26 24.15 40.60 -16.27
CA ASN A 26 24.04 39.26 -16.84
C ASN A 26 24.78 39.06 -18.17
N GLU A 27 25.39 40.09 -18.76
CA GLU A 27 26.06 40.00 -20.07
C GLU A 27 27.59 39.95 -20.04
N GLU A 28 28.24 39.95 -18.87
CA GLU A 28 29.70 39.90 -18.78
C GLU A 28 30.23 38.62 -18.11
N LYS A 29 30.14 37.46 -18.80
CA LYS A 29 31.22 36.45 -18.85
C LYS A 29 30.93 35.31 -19.84
N LEU A 30 31.44 35.43 -21.07
CA LEU A 30 31.67 34.30 -21.96
C LEU A 30 33.18 34.18 -22.21
N GLU A 31 33.81 33.22 -21.55
CA GLU A 31 35.14 32.71 -21.95
C GLU A 31 35.01 31.22 -22.26
N ASP A 32 35.38 30.88 -23.50
CA ASP A 32 35.40 29.55 -24.11
C ASP A 32 36.35 28.57 -23.38
N LYS A 33 35.83 27.41 -23.00
CA LYS A 33 36.63 26.19 -22.79
C LYS A 33 35.79 24.95 -23.10
N PRO A 34 36.19 24.08 -24.06
CA PRO A 34 35.42 22.90 -24.42
C PRO A 34 35.71 21.80 -23.40
N ILE A 35 34.76 21.54 -22.51
CA ILE A 35 34.74 20.32 -21.70
C ILE A 35 33.39 19.66 -21.96
N SER A 36 33.49 18.50 -22.60
CA SER A 36 32.42 17.54 -22.89
C SER A 36 31.35 17.50 -21.79
N GLU A 37 30.16 17.97 -22.11
CA GLU A 37 28.95 17.69 -21.34
C GLU A 37 28.67 16.18 -21.40
N PRO A 38 28.45 15.47 -20.28
CA PRO A 38 27.56 14.34 -20.33
C PRO A 38 26.18 14.95 -20.56
N ALA A 39 25.52 14.56 -21.65
CA ALA A 39 24.14 14.93 -21.93
C ALA A 39 23.28 14.63 -20.70
N ALA A 40 23.02 15.66 -19.88
CA ALA A 40 21.99 15.61 -18.88
C ALA A 40 20.70 15.53 -19.67
N THR A 41 20.16 14.32 -19.76
CA THR A 41 18.77 14.12 -20.13
C THR A 41 17.96 14.93 -19.13
N VAL A 42 17.54 16.12 -19.55
CA VAL A 42 16.57 16.95 -18.83
C VAL A 42 15.27 16.16 -18.87
N ASP A 43 15.15 15.19 -17.97
CA ASP A 43 13.85 14.65 -17.59
C ASP A 43 13.00 15.88 -17.24
N PRO A 44 11.78 16.03 -17.78
CA PRO A 44 10.92 17.14 -17.42
C PRO A 44 10.77 17.18 -15.89
N PRO A 45 10.61 18.37 -15.25
CA PRO A 45 10.63 18.58 -13.80
C PRO A 45 9.40 18.00 -13.07
N ARG A 46 8.93 16.84 -13.49
CA ARG A 46 7.83 16.08 -12.90
C ARG A 46 8.14 15.66 -11.47
N ALA A 47 9.36 15.18 -11.21
CA ALA A 47 9.76 14.78 -9.86
C ALA A 47 9.90 15.97 -8.90
N ASP A 48 10.46 17.09 -9.38
CA ASP A 48 10.61 18.31 -8.57
C ASP A 48 9.24 18.92 -8.25
N SER A 49 8.32 18.91 -9.22
CA SER A 49 6.93 19.33 -9.00
C SER A 49 6.22 18.41 -8.00
N LEU A 50 6.33 17.09 -8.15
CA LEU A 50 5.67 16.13 -7.26
C LEU A 50 6.18 16.24 -5.83
N HIS A 51 7.49 16.39 -5.64
CA HIS A 51 8.08 16.55 -4.32
C HIS A 51 7.56 17.79 -3.59
N VAL A 52 7.44 18.92 -4.30
CA VAL A 52 6.90 20.17 -3.74
C VAL A 52 5.44 19.97 -3.32
N LEU A 53 4.62 19.35 -4.16
CA LEU A 53 3.22 19.04 -3.87
C LEU A 53 3.08 18.08 -2.67
N LEU A 54 3.87 17.01 -2.64
CA LEU A 54 3.88 16.04 -1.56
C LEU A 54 4.26 16.69 -0.22
N ARG A 55 5.29 17.55 -0.23
CA ARG A 55 5.71 18.30 0.96
C ARG A 55 4.61 19.27 1.41
N GLN A 56 3.94 19.94 0.48
CA GLN A 56 2.83 20.83 0.79
C GLN A 56 1.65 20.08 1.41
N ALA A 57 1.24 18.98 0.78
CA ALA A 57 0.16 18.12 1.27
C ALA A 57 0.44 17.63 2.71
N LEU A 58 1.65 17.14 2.98
CA LEU A 58 2.05 16.66 4.32
C LEU A 58 2.18 17.77 5.37
N ARG A 59 2.41 19.03 4.95
CA ARG A 59 2.46 20.18 5.86
C ARG A 59 1.05 20.69 6.21
N ALA A 60 0.17 20.71 5.22
CA ALA A 60 -1.20 21.19 5.36
C ALA A 60 -2.19 20.11 5.83
N ASP A 61 -1.76 18.85 5.92
CA ASP A 61 -2.62 17.69 6.16
C ASP A 61 -3.72 17.53 5.09
N ASP A 62 -3.41 17.94 3.86
CA ASP A 62 -4.36 17.93 2.74
C ASP A 62 -4.40 16.55 2.09
N ARG A 63 -5.40 15.76 2.49
CA ARG A 63 -5.62 14.40 2.00
C ARG A 63 -6.00 14.35 0.51
N SER A 64 -6.65 15.39 0.00
CA SER A 64 -7.08 15.44 -1.40
C SER A 64 -5.88 15.66 -2.32
N LEU A 65 -5.02 16.60 -1.97
CA LEU A 65 -3.76 16.85 -2.67
C LEU A 65 -2.79 15.68 -2.53
N LEU A 66 -2.75 15.05 -1.35
CA LEU A 66 -1.95 13.84 -1.15
C LEU A 66 -2.41 12.73 -2.09
N LEU A 67 -3.72 12.48 -2.19
CA LEU A 67 -4.27 11.47 -3.09
C LEU A 67 -3.93 11.76 -4.56
N GLU A 68 -3.98 13.03 -4.98
CA GLU A 68 -3.54 13.43 -6.33
C GLU A 68 -2.06 13.09 -6.57
N CYS A 69 -1.18 13.36 -5.60
CA CYS A 69 0.22 12.95 -5.68
C CYS A 69 0.37 11.43 -5.82
N LEU A 70 -0.45 10.66 -5.09
CA LEU A 70 -0.40 9.20 -5.08
C LEU A 70 -0.78 8.55 -6.43
N HIS A 71 -1.43 9.27 -7.34
CA HIS A 71 -1.75 8.75 -8.67
C HIS A 71 -0.52 8.58 -9.56
N GLU A 72 0.62 9.18 -9.20
CA GLU A 72 1.89 8.91 -9.86
C GLU A 72 2.28 7.45 -9.66
N LYS A 73 2.64 6.77 -10.76
CA LYS A 73 2.97 5.34 -10.79
C LYS A 73 4.42 5.08 -11.16
N ASP A 74 5.14 6.08 -11.66
CA ASP A 74 6.56 5.92 -11.99
C ASP A 74 7.38 5.81 -10.70
N GLU A 75 7.83 4.59 -10.40
CA GLU A 75 8.65 4.27 -9.24
C GLU A 75 9.91 5.14 -9.14
N LYS A 76 10.52 5.55 -10.27
CA LYS A 76 11.70 6.42 -10.24
C LYS A 76 11.34 7.83 -9.78
N VAL A 77 10.20 8.36 -10.23
CA VAL A 77 9.70 9.68 -9.84
C VAL A 77 9.29 9.68 -8.37
N ILE A 78 8.60 8.63 -7.92
CA ILE A 78 8.21 8.44 -6.52
C ILE A 78 9.45 8.34 -5.62
N ALA A 79 10.42 7.50 -5.98
CA ALA A 79 11.67 7.32 -5.24
C ALA A 79 12.46 8.63 -5.11
N LYS A 80 12.66 9.35 -6.23
CA LYS A 80 13.31 10.68 -6.23
C LYS A 80 12.56 11.62 -5.27
N SER A 81 11.25 11.69 -5.37
CA SER A 81 10.43 12.58 -4.52
C SER A 81 10.50 12.23 -3.02
N ILE A 82 10.49 10.95 -2.67
CA ILE A 82 10.61 10.47 -1.28
C ILE A 82 12.02 10.74 -0.73
N SER A 83 13.06 10.66 -1.57
CA SER A 83 14.45 10.85 -1.14
C SER A 83 14.68 12.22 -0.49
N HIS A 84 14.00 13.25 -0.99
CA HIS A 84 14.07 14.62 -0.52
C HIS A 84 13.18 14.94 0.70
N LEU A 85 12.53 13.94 1.31
CA LEU A 85 11.73 14.11 2.53
C LEU A 85 12.58 13.98 3.80
N ASN A 86 12.26 14.84 4.79
CA ASN A 86 12.78 14.78 6.15
C ASN A 86 12.17 13.57 6.91
N PRO A 87 12.88 12.88 7.82
CA PRO A 87 12.34 11.83 8.69
C PRO A 87 10.95 12.09 9.26
N ALA A 88 10.69 13.28 9.80
CA ALA A 88 9.38 13.62 10.36
C ALA A 88 8.25 13.59 9.31
N SER A 89 8.54 14.01 8.07
CA SER A 89 7.58 13.95 6.95
C SER A 89 7.37 12.53 6.45
N VAL A 90 8.42 11.69 6.50
CA VAL A 90 8.33 10.26 6.15
C VAL A 90 7.39 9.53 7.10
N ALA A 91 7.47 9.79 8.41
CA ALA A 91 6.57 9.19 9.38
C ALA A 91 5.11 9.61 9.18
N LYS A 92 4.87 10.91 8.94
CA LYS A 92 3.52 11.41 8.62
C LYS A 92 2.95 10.77 7.35
N LEU A 93 3.79 10.61 6.33
CA LEU A 93 3.41 9.96 5.08
C LEU A 93 3.04 8.49 5.34
N LEU A 94 3.84 7.76 6.13
CA LEU A 94 3.55 6.37 6.48
C LEU A 94 2.21 6.22 7.20
N GLU A 95 1.89 7.12 8.13
CA GLU A 95 0.60 7.13 8.84
C GLU A 95 -0.57 7.35 7.88
N HIS A 96 -0.46 8.32 6.97
CA HIS A 96 -1.47 8.57 5.94
C HIS A 96 -1.63 7.40 4.98
N LEU A 97 -0.53 6.80 4.54
CA LEU A 97 -0.55 5.63 3.68
C LEU A 97 -1.20 4.44 4.39
N SER A 98 -0.94 4.24 5.68
CA SER A 98 -1.58 3.19 6.48
C SER A 98 -3.09 3.41 6.58
N PHE A 99 -3.54 4.64 6.82
CA PHE A 99 -4.97 4.98 6.83
C PHE A 99 -5.62 4.76 5.45
N MET A 100 -4.96 5.19 4.37
CA MET A 100 -5.49 5.00 3.01
C MET A 100 -5.39 3.55 2.53
N ALA A 101 -4.51 2.73 3.09
CA ALA A 101 -4.42 1.31 2.76
C ALA A 101 -5.69 0.54 3.17
N ASP A 102 -6.48 1.06 4.11
CA ASP A 102 -7.78 0.48 4.44
C ASP A 102 -8.84 0.70 3.35
N SER A 103 -8.58 1.59 2.38
CA SER A 103 -9.44 1.76 1.20
C SER A 103 -9.45 0.53 0.28
N ARG A 104 -10.39 0.48 -0.67
CA ARG A 104 -10.52 -0.59 -1.67
C ARG A 104 -10.36 -0.04 -3.09
N GLY A 105 -10.04 -0.91 -4.04
CA GLY A 105 -9.98 -0.56 -5.47
C GLY A 105 -8.73 0.25 -5.86
N ALA A 106 -8.92 1.24 -6.75
CA ALA A 106 -7.82 1.97 -7.38
C ALA A 106 -6.91 2.72 -6.37
N VAL A 107 -7.50 3.26 -5.31
CA VAL A 107 -6.75 3.98 -4.26
C VAL A 107 -5.76 3.04 -3.58
N MET A 108 -6.19 1.83 -3.21
CA MET A 108 -5.33 0.83 -2.59
C MET A 108 -4.14 0.46 -3.49
N ILE A 109 -4.37 0.28 -4.80
CA ILE A 109 -3.32 -0.06 -5.76
C ILE A 109 -2.25 1.05 -5.78
N CYS A 110 -2.68 2.32 -5.80
CA CYS A 110 -1.76 3.45 -5.76
C CYS A 110 -0.98 3.48 -4.44
N VAL A 111 -1.69 3.37 -3.31
CA VAL A 111 -1.10 3.38 -1.96
C VAL A 111 -0.05 2.27 -1.79
N LEU A 112 -0.29 1.06 -2.30
CA LEU A 112 0.66 -0.06 -2.18
C LEU A 112 2.00 0.20 -2.89
N VAL A 113 1.97 0.85 -4.07
CA VAL A 113 3.20 1.25 -4.78
C VAL A 113 4.00 2.24 -3.94
N TRP A 114 3.32 3.19 -3.31
CA TRP A 114 3.94 4.20 -2.45
C TRP A 114 4.49 3.60 -1.15
N ILE A 115 3.76 2.67 -0.52
CA ILE A 115 4.23 1.96 0.67
C ILE A 115 5.50 1.17 0.35
N ARG A 116 5.50 0.38 -0.74
CA ARG A 116 6.66 -0.42 -1.14
C ARG A 116 7.89 0.47 -1.36
N THR A 117 7.74 1.51 -2.15
CA THR A 117 8.85 2.43 -2.47
C THR A 117 9.37 3.18 -1.24
N LEU A 118 8.48 3.62 -0.35
CA LEU A 118 8.83 4.27 0.90
C LEU A 118 9.64 3.35 1.82
N LEU A 119 9.19 2.11 2.01
CA LEU A 119 9.89 1.12 2.82
C LEU A 119 11.26 0.78 2.23
N CYS A 120 11.36 0.57 0.91
CA CYS A 120 12.64 0.27 0.26
C CYS A 120 13.68 1.41 0.39
N HIS A 121 13.26 2.68 0.29
CA HIS A 121 14.21 3.82 0.26
C HIS A 121 14.51 4.41 1.64
N LYS A 122 13.57 4.34 2.59
CA LYS A 122 13.67 5.02 3.89
C LYS A 122 13.51 4.07 5.09
N ALA A 123 13.70 2.75 4.90
CA ALA A 123 13.65 1.75 5.97
C ALA A 123 14.43 2.17 7.22
N SER A 124 15.69 2.60 7.08
CA SER A 124 16.53 2.99 8.22
C SER A 124 15.94 4.16 9.02
N SER A 125 15.33 5.13 8.34
CA SER A 125 14.67 6.27 8.99
C SER A 125 13.37 5.87 9.69
N ILE A 126 12.66 4.89 9.15
CA ILE A 126 11.39 4.38 9.69
C ILE A 126 11.65 3.51 10.92
N MET A 127 12.69 2.68 10.89
CA MET A 127 13.05 1.81 12.02
C MET A 127 13.56 2.58 13.24
N LEU A 128 14.14 3.76 13.03
CA LEU A 128 14.68 4.58 14.13
C LEU A 128 13.60 5.28 14.96
N GLN A 129 12.37 5.33 14.45
CA GLN A 129 11.27 6.03 15.10
C GLN A 129 10.26 5.02 15.67
N GLU A 130 9.99 5.11 16.98
CA GLU A 130 9.11 4.14 17.65
C GLU A 130 7.65 4.20 17.18
N SER A 131 7.16 5.40 16.84
CA SER A 131 5.78 5.56 16.39
C SER A 131 5.50 4.91 15.03
N SER A 132 6.51 4.74 14.18
CA SER A 132 6.37 4.02 12.91
C SER A 132 6.30 2.50 13.07
N LEU A 133 6.80 1.93 14.17
CA LEU A 133 6.70 0.48 14.40
C LEU A 133 5.25 0.06 14.61
N ARG A 134 4.47 0.87 15.34
CA ARG A 134 3.04 0.60 15.55
C ARG A 134 2.26 0.67 14.23
N THR A 135 2.51 1.70 13.42
CA THR A 135 1.83 1.86 12.13
C THR A 135 2.22 0.76 11.14
N LEU A 136 3.48 0.31 11.16
CA LEU A 136 3.94 -0.82 10.35
C LEU A 136 3.30 -2.15 10.77
N ASN A 137 3.18 -2.41 12.07
CA ASN A 137 2.49 -3.62 12.55
C ASN A 137 1.00 -3.60 12.15
N SER A 138 0.32 -2.45 12.31
CA SER A 138 -1.07 -2.30 11.85
C SER A 138 -1.19 -2.55 10.34
N LEU A 139 -0.24 -2.03 9.56
CA LEU A 139 -0.19 -2.23 8.13
C LEU A 139 0.02 -3.72 7.78
N TYR A 140 0.93 -4.41 8.48
CA TYR A 140 1.14 -5.85 8.32
C TYR A 140 -0.14 -6.65 8.56
N GLN A 141 -0.83 -6.40 9.68
CA GLN A 141 -2.10 -7.08 9.99
C GLN A 141 -3.18 -6.81 8.95
N LEU A 142 -3.25 -5.58 8.44
CA LEU A 142 -4.17 -5.23 7.36
C LEU A 142 -3.86 -5.99 6.07
N LEU A 143 -2.59 -6.07 5.67
CA LEU A 143 -2.19 -6.82 4.48
C LEU A 143 -2.49 -8.32 4.64
N GLU A 144 -2.15 -8.89 5.79
CA GLU A 144 -2.41 -10.30 6.11
C GLU A 144 -3.90 -10.64 6.06
N SER A 145 -4.75 -9.77 6.63
CA SER A 145 -6.20 -9.95 6.56
C SER A 145 -6.72 -9.98 5.12
N ARG A 146 -6.14 -9.16 4.23
CA ARG A 146 -6.55 -9.10 2.81
C ARG A 146 -6.05 -10.32 2.03
N THR A 147 -4.81 -10.74 2.25
CA THR A 147 -4.23 -11.90 1.57
C THR A 147 -4.86 -13.21 2.02
N SER A 148 -5.35 -13.30 3.26
CA SER A 148 -6.02 -14.50 3.78
C SER A 148 -7.23 -14.93 2.93
N THR A 149 -7.91 -13.97 2.29
CA THR A 149 -9.09 -14.23 1.44
C THR A 149 -8.75 -14.60 0.00
N TYR A 150 -7.47 -14.55 -0.39
CA TYR A 150 -7.03 -14.78 -1.77
C TYR A 150 -7.38 -16.19 -2.27
N GLY A 151 -7.19 -17.22 -1.44
CA GLY A 151 -7.51 -18.60 -1.82
C GLY A 151 -8.99 -18.79 -2.16
N SER A 152 -9.88 -18.32 -1.30
CA SER A 152 -11.33 -18.37 -1.54
C SER A 152 -11.74 -17.54 -2.76
N ALA A 153 -11.13 -16.38 -2.98
CA ALA A 153 -11.41 -15.54 -4.14
C ALA A 153 -11.02 -16.23 -5.46
N VAL A 154 -9.88 -16.92 -5.50
CA VAL A 154 -9.44 -17.68 -6.68
C VAL A 154 -10.32 -18.91 -6.93
N GLN A 155 -10.76 -19.61 -5.88
CA GLN A 155 -11.70 -20.73 -6.03
C GLN A 155 -13.04 -20.26 -6.60
N LEU A 156 -13.56 -19.13 -6.10
CA LEU A 156 -14.77 -18.52 -6.63
C LEU A 156 -14.60 -18.11 -8.10
N SER A 157 -13.48 -17.47 -8.46
CA SER A 157 -13.26 -17.06 -9.85
C SER A 157 -13.18 -18.27 -10.78
N CYS A 158 -12.47 -19.33 -10.39
CA CYS A 158 -12.40 -20.58 -11.15
C CYS A 158 -13.78 -21.24 -11.30
N SER A 159 -14.58 -21.27 -10.23
CA SER A 159 -15.95 -21.82 -10.29
C SER A 159 -16.85 -21.00 -11.20
N LEU A 160 -16.72 -19.67 -11.20
CA LEU A 160 -17.47 -18.80 -12.12
C LEU A 160 -17.02 -19.00 -13.57
N ASP A 161 -15.71 -19.09 -13.82
CA ASP A 161 -15.16 -19.36 -15.15
C ASP A 161 -15.68 -20.70 -15.71
N LEU A 162 -15.76 -21.74 -14.87
CA LEU A 162 -16.33 -23.04 -15.26
C LEU A 162 -17.82 -22.95 -15.58
N LEU A 163 -18.61 -22.24 -14.77
CA LEU A 163 -20.04 -22.06 -15.04
C LEU A 163 -20.28 -21.24 -16.32
N LEU A 164 -19.49 -20.20 -16.57
CA LEU A 164 -19.56 -19.42 -17.79
C LEU A 164 -19.17 -20.25 -19.02
N PHE A 165 -18.14 -21.10 -18.92
CA PHE A 165 -17.75 -22.02 -19.98
C PHE A 165 -18.85 -23.04 -20.30
N ASN A 166 -19.45 -23.64 -19.26
CA ASN A 166 -20.52 -24.61 -19.43
C ASN A 166 -21.77 -23.97 -20.06
N ASN A 167 -22.20 -22.81 -19.58
CA ASN A 167 -23.35 -22.10 -20.16
C ASN A 167 -23.12 -21.67 -21.62
N ALA A 168 -21.89 -21.32 -21.99
CA ALA A 168 -21.56 -20.95 -23.38
C ALA A 168 -21.58 -22.15 -24.34
N ASN A 169 -21.30 -23.36 -23.85
CA ASN A 169 -21.35 -24.59 -24.65
C ASN A 169 -22.76 -25.20 -24.72
N ASP A 170 -23.59 -24.98 -23.69
CA ASP A 170 -24.97 -25.50 -23.64
C ASP A 170 -25.89 -24.81 -24.67
N GLU A 171 -25.62 -23.56 -25.06
CA GLU A 171 -26.37 -22.87 -26.13
C GLU A 171 -26.01 -23.35 -27.55
N THR A 172 -25.06 -24.28 -27.71
CA THR A 172 -24.67 -24.83 -29.02
C THR A 172 -25.22 -26.23 -29.32
N ASP A 173 -25.95 -26.85 -28.39
CA ASP A 173 -26.50 -28.20 -28.55
C ASP A 173 -28.06 -28.25 -28.60
N ASP A 174 -28.73 -27.14 -28.97
CA ASP A 174 -30.17 -27.18 -29.34
C ASP A 174 -30.35 -27.46 -30.85
N GLU A 175 -29.95 -28.65 -31.27
CA GLU A 175 -30.55 -29.32 -32.43
C GLU A 175 -30.67 -30.83 -32.16
N GLY A 176 -31.35 -31.20 -31.06
CA GLY A 176 -31.54 -32.62 -30.74
C GLY A 176 -32.20 -32.95 -29.41
N THR A 177 -33.49 -32.60 -29.26
CA THR A 177 -34.49 -33.30 -28.42
C THR A 177 -34.00 -34.11 -27.21
N GLU A 178 -34.14 -33.57 -26.00
CA GLU A 178 -34.59 -34.32 -24.82
C GLU A 178 -35.16 -33.35 -23.76
N GLN A 179 -36.46 -33.48 -23.47
CA GLN A 179 -37.14 -32.67 -22.46
C GLN A 179 -36.57 -32.94 -21.06
N PRO A 180 -36.42 -31.93 -20.18
CA PRO A 180 -36.18 -32.18 -18.77
C PRO A 180 -37.48 -32.72 -18.13
N GLU A 181 -37.47 -33.97 -17.67
CA GLU A 181 -38.55 -34.53 -16.87
C GLU A 181 -38.76 -33.71 -15.58
N PRO A 182 -40.00 -33.39 -15.19
CA PRO A 182 -40.26 -32.58 -14.01
C PRO A 182 -40.00 -33.41 -12.75
N ILE A 183 -39.06 -32.93 -11.92
CA ILE A 183 -38.80 -33.49 -10.59
C ILE A 183 -39.99 -33.15 -9.68
N ILE A 184 -40.80 -34.16 -9.36
CA ILE A 184 -41.90 -34.06 -8.39
C ILE A 184 -41.31 -34.29 -6.99
N TYR A 185 -41.36 -33.26 -6.13
CA TYR A 185 -41.04 -33.40 -4.72
C TYR A 185 -42.29 -33.92 -3.98
N GLU A 186 -42.24 -35.16 -3.53
CA GLU A 186 -43.24 -35.71 -2.62
C GLU A 186 -42.97 -35.17 -1.21
N ASN A 187 -43.83 -34.27 -0.75
CA ASN A 187 -43.76 -33.70 0.59
C ASN A 187 -44.34 -34.75 1.56
N SER A 188 -43.49 -35.59 2.14
CA SER A 188 -43.89 -36.48 3.24
C SER A 188 -44.01 -35.67 4.53
N ASP A 189 -45.12 -34.95 4.68
CA ASP A 189 -45.66 -34.57 5.98
C ASP A 189 -46.36 -35.81 6.57
N ASP A 190 -45.62 -36.65 7.28
CA ASP A 190 -46.20 -37.60 8.23
C ASP A 190 -45.85 -37.13 9.65
N GLU A 191 -46.80 -36.44 10.25
CA GLU A 191 -46.83 -36.20 11.69
C GLU A 191 -47.17 -37.50 12.45
N GLU A 192 -46.60 -37.59 13.66
CA GLU A 192 -47.11 -38.34 14.80
C GLU A 192 -46.99 -39.87 14.81
N SER A 193 -45.99 -40.37 15.55
CA SER A 193 -46.25 -41.42 16.55
C SER A 193 -45.20 -41.38 17.67
N GLU A 194 -45.56 -40.79 18.80
CA GLU A 194 -44.99 -41.19 20.09
C GLU A 194 -45.52 -42.58 20.44
N ASP A 195 -44.66 -43.56 20.67
CA ASP A 195 -44.91 -44.55 21.71
C ASP A 195 -43.65 -45.30 22.14
N ALA A 196 -43.68 -45.67 23.42
CA ALA A 196 -42.56 -45.91 24.30
C ALA A 196 -42.04 -47.38 24.36
N ILE A 197 -41.07 -47.56 25.27
CA ILE A 197 -40.55 -48.82 25.88
C ILE A 197 -39.38 -49.41 25.07
N GLY A 198 -38.19 -49.72 25.60
CA GLY A 198 -37.72 -49.96 26.95
C GLY A 198 -36.86 -51.24 26.92
N ALA A 199 -35.75 -51.23 27.67
CA ALA A 199 -34.83 -52.34 27.99
C ALA A 199 -33.80 -52.80 26.94
N GLU A 200 -32.57 -53.28 27.22
CA GLU A 200 -31.54 -53.25 28.31
C GLU A 200 -30.32 -54.02 27.70
N GLU A 201 -29.07 -53.61 28.01
CA GLU A 201 -27.83 -54.45 28.14
C GLU A 201 -27.31 -55.29 26.94
N GLU A 202 -26.03 -55.57 26.67
CA GLU A 202 -24.68 -55.17 27.11
C GLU A 202 -23.65 -55.82 26.12
N GLU A 203 -22.36 -55.78 26.47
CA GLU A 203 -21.19 -56.54 25.96
C GLU A 203 -20.29 -55.86 24.91
N GLY A 204 -19.11 -55.46 25.41
CA GLY A 204 -17.99 -54.92 24.66
C GLY A 204 -16.98 -55.98 24.24
N THR A 205 -16.06 -55.56 23.37
CA THR A 205 -14.75 -56.21 23.19
C THR A 205 -13.72 -55.17 22.79
N ASP A 206 -12.63 -55.18 23.55
CA ASP A 206 -11.46 -54.30 23.47
C ASP A 206 -10.64 -54.47 22.19
N THR A 207 -9.96 -53.39 21.78
CA THR A 207 -8.69 -53.46 21.04
C THR A 207 -7.91 -52.16 21.21
N GLU A 208 -7.02 -52.18 22.20
CA GLU A 208 -5.94 -51.23 22.47
C GLU A 208 -4.89 -51.17 21.35
N GLY A 209 -4.27 -49.99 21.20
CA GLY A 209 -2.85 -49.85 20.91
C GLY A 209 -2.45 -49.70 19.43
N LEU A 210 -1.88 -48.54 19.08
CA LEU A 210 -0.47 -48.39 18.68
C LEU A 210 -0.18 -46.90 18.48
N GLY A 211 0.58 -46.33 19.42
CA GLY A 211 1.32 -45.09 19.23
C GLY A 211 2.60 -45.35 18.43
N ASP A 212 3.01 -44.36 17.64
CA ASP A 212 4.35 -44.30 17.07
C ASP A 212 4.93 -42.89 17.26
N VAL A 213 6.25 -42.91 17.43
CA VAL A 213 7.12 -41.99 18.14
C VAL A 213 8.12 -41.38 17.17
N THR A 214 8.44 -40.09 17.31
CA THR A 214 9.75 -39.48 16.98
C THR A 214 9.75 -38.04 17.51
N ASP A 215 10.79 -37.42 18.03
CA ASP A 215 12.14 -37.80 18.50
C ASP A 215 12.67 -36.47 19.09
N ALA A 216 13.03 -36.45 20.37
CA ALA A 216 13.61 -35.28 21.03
C ALA A 216 14.93 -35.71 21.66
N HIS A 217 16.02 -35.42 20.94
CA HIS A 217 17.38 -35.67 21.40
C HIS A 217 17.80 -34.60 22.42
N GLU A 218 17.90 -34.99 23.68
CA GLU A 218 18.67 -34.30 24.72
C GLU A 218 20.17 -34.38 24.42
N SER A 219 20.90 -33.29 24.68
CA SER A 219 22.31 -33.39 25.05
C SER A 219 22.55 -32.52 26.27
N ASP A 220 22.65 -33.20 27.41
CA ASP A 220 23.46 -32.88 28.58
C ASP A 220 24.92 -32.60 28.14
N GLU A 221 25.83 -31.97 28.89
CA GLU A 221 26.00 -31.91 30.33
C GLU A 221 26.98 -30.78 30.71
N SER A 222 26.81 -30.29 31.94
CA SER A 222 27.65 -29.52 32.87
C SER A 222 29.10 -29.09 32.56
N ASP A 223 29.48 -27.93 33.13
CA ASP A 223 30.74 -27.84 33.88
C ASP A 223 30.62 -26.88 35.10
N VAL A 224 31.10 -27.35 36.25
CA VAL A 224 31.10 -26.67 37.55
C VAL A 224 32.52 -26.79 38.13
N MET A 225 33.13 -25.67 38.53
CA MET A 225 33.95 -25.41 39.74
C MET A 225 34.85 -24.18 39.48
N GLN A 226 34.67 -23.06 40.21
CA GLN A 226 35.34 -22.68 41.46
C GLN A 226 36.88 -22.58 41.39
N GLU A 227 37.39 -21.34 41.42
CA GLU A 227 38.36 -20.84 42.42
C GLU A 227 38.19 -19.31 42.58
#